data_AF-A0A2S8VKT4-F1
#
_entry.id   AF-A0A2S8VKT4-F1
#
_cell.length_a   1.000
_cell.length_b   1.000
_cell.length_c   1.000
_cell.angle_alpha   90.00
_cell.angle_beta   90.00
_cell.angle_gamma   90.00
#
_symmetry.space_group_name_H-M   'P 1'
#
loop_
_entity.id
_entity.type
_entity.pdbx_description
1 polymer ?
#
loop_
_entity_poly.entity_id
_entity_poly.type
_entity_poly.pdbx_seq_one_letter_code
_entity_poly.pdbx_strand_id
1 'polypeptide(L)'
;MKMRARNFGRAVVLACVLAMPAIQGCATNTDPRVAAAVDDQPFNAWLNNLVDRIKAEPNYKRIPIDTKAEEDQFLVWLHDAYHHRITRQDFAAHVNGRYPNHQNEVAFIVSRLP
;
A
#
# COMPACT_ATOMS: atom_id res chain seq x y z
N MET A 1 61.08 -33.29 -31.96
CA MET A 1 60.26 -34.49 -32.24
C MET A 1 59.15 -34.56 -31.19
N LYS A 2 57.85 -34.61 -31.43
CA LYS A 2 57.01 -34.75 -32.63
C LYS A 2 55.75 -33.90 -32.38
N MET A 3 55.43 -33.00 -33.29
CA MET A 3 54.13 -32.34 -33.36
C MET A 3 53.05 -33.36 -33.70
N ARG A 4 51.86 -33.19 -33.12
CA ARG A 4 50.64 -33.88 -33.58
C ARG A 4 49.49 -32.88 -33.61
N ALA A 5 49.36 -32.22 -34.75
CA ALA A 5 48.18 -31.46 -35.10
C ALA A 5 47.00 -32.43 -35.32
N ARG A 6 45.82 -32.12 -34.79
CA ARG A 6 44.58 -32.72 -35.27
C ARG A 6 43.38 -31.79 -35.07
N ASN A 7 42.88 -31.36 -36.22
CA ASN A 7 41.49 -31.06 -36.58
C ASN A 7 40.88 -29.70 -36.21
N PHE A 8 40.83 -28.87 -37.25
CA PHE A 8 39.83 -27.86 -37.53
C PHE A 8 38.40 -28.38 -37.27
N GLY A 9 37.65 -27.64 -36.47
CA GLY A 9 36.24 -27.87 -36.19
C GLY A 9 35.51 -26.53 -36.08
N ARG A 10 35.21 -25.97 -37.24
CA ARG A 10 34.26 -24.90 -37.57
C ARG A 10 33.46 -24.27 -36.43
N ALA A 11 33.60 -22.94 -36.35
CA ALA A 11 32.68 -22.02 -35.69
C ALA A 11 31.23 -22.22 -36.14
N VAL A 12 30.31 -22.20 -35.17
CA VAL A 12 28.91 -21.81 -35.36
C VAL A 12 28.55 -20.89 -34.21
N VAL A 13 28.61 -19.58 -34.47
CA VAL A 13 28.05 -18.54 -33.61
C VAL A 13 26.54 -18.59 -33.82
N LEU A 14 25.79 -19.13 -32.86
CA LEU A 14 24.34 -19.05 -32.85
C LEU A 14 23.92 -17.82 -32.03
N ALA A 15 23.75 -16.69 -32.72
CA ALA A 15 23.11 -15.50 -32.17
C ALA A 15 21.59 -15.75 -32.12
N CYS A 16 21.07 -16.11 -30.95
CA CYS A 16 19.62 -16.07 -30.72
C CYS A 16 19.23 -14.65 -30.32
N VAL A 17 18.64 -13.96 -31.29
CA VAL A 17 17.80 -12.78 -31.12
C VAL A 17 16.67 -13.13 -30.14
N LEU A 18 16.70 -12.56 -28.95
CA LEU A 18 15.50 -12.38 -28.12
C LEU A 18 15.24 -10.90 -28.01
N ALA A 19 14.68 -10.35 -29.09
CA ALA A 19 13.89 -9.13 -29.01
C ALA A 19 12.65 -9.44 -28.17
N MET A 20 12.79 -9.36 -26.84
CA MET A 20 11.63 -9.32 -25.97
C MET A 20 10.97 -7.96 -26.18
N PRO A 21 9.71 -7.90 -26.66
CA PRO A 21 8.94 -6.70 -26.44
C PRO A 21 8.76 -6.64 -24.92
N ALA A 22 9.50 -5.74 -24.27
CA ALA A 22 9.15 -5.33 -22.93
C ALA A 22 7.76 -4.74 -23.05
N ILE A 23 6.74 -5.57 -22.79
CA ILE A 23 5.39 -5.10 -22.52
C ILE A 23 5.56 -4.32 -21.23
N GLN A 24 5.84 -3.02 -21.38
CA GLN A 24 5.65 -2.04 -20.32
C GLN A 24 4.15 -1.97 -20.08
N GLY A 25 3.60 -3.04 -19.49
CA GLY A 25 2.32 -2.95 -18.82
C GLY A 25 2.49 -1.86 -17.79
N CYS A 26 1.62 -0.86 -17.85
CA CYS A 26 1.46 0.12 -16.79
C CYS A 26 1.16 -0.68 -15.51
N ALA A 27 2.20 -1.06 -14.78
CA ALA A 27 2.05 -1.47 -13.40
C ALA A 27 1.55 -0.21 -12.70
N THR A 28 0.24 -0.14 -12.48
CA THR A 28 -0.30 0.67 -11.40
C THR A 28 0.52 0.26 -10.17
N ASN A 29 1.44 1.13 -9.76
CA ASN A 29 2.24 1.00 -8.54
C ASN A 29 1.28 1.14 -7.36
N THR A 30 0.40 0.15 -7.18
CA THR A 30 -0.46 0.04 -6.02
C THR A 30 0.45 -0.37 -4.88
N ASP A 31 0.56 0.50 -3.87
CA ASP A 31 1.32 0.20 -2.66
C ASP A 31 0.82 -1.12 -2.08
N PRO A 32 1.69 -2.14 -1.89
CA PRO A 32 1.28 -3.44 -1.38
C PRO A 32 0.59 -3.37 -0.01
N ARG A 33 0.84 -2.31 0.77
CA ARG A 33 0.17 -2.08 2.05
C ARG A 33 -1.30 -1.69 1.88
N VAL A 34 -1.62 -0.95 0.81
CA VAL A 34 -3.00 -0.60 0.47
C VAL A 34 -3.75 -1.88 0.06
N ALA A 35 -3.14 -2.71 -0.77
CA ALA A 35 -3.73 -4.01 -1.14
C ALA A 35 -3.97 -4.88 0.09
N ALA A 36 -2.99 -4.99 1.00
CA ALA A 36 -3.15 -5.73 2.24
C ALA A 36 -4.28 -5.20 3.12
N ALA A 37 -4.47 -3.88 3.20
CA ALA A 37 -5.58 -3.28 3.93
C ALA A 37 -6.94 -3.56 3.28
N VAL A 38 -7.01 -3.47 1.94
CA VAL A 38 -8.24 -3.73 1.17
C VAL A 38 -8.67 -5.20 1.23
N ASP A 39 -7.72 -6.13 1.24
CA ASP A 39 -8.03 -7.57 1.23
C ASP A 39 -8.37 -8.12 2.64
N ASP A 40 -8.09 -7.36 3.69
CA ASP A 40 -8.29 -7.75 5.09
C ASP A 40 -9.77 -7.67 5.52
N GLN A 41 -10.44 -8.83 5.51
CA GLN A 41 -11.87 -8.91 5.82
C GLN A 41 -12.22 -8.47 7.25
N PRO A 42 -11.52 -8.92 8.32
CA PRO A 42 -11.74 -8.41 9.67
C PRO A 42 -11.63 -6.88 9.79
N PHE A 43 -10.59 -6.30 9.18
CA PHE A 43 -10.40 -4.87 9.18
C PHE A 43 -11.53 -4.14 8.45
N ASN A 44 -11.93 -4.61 7.27
CA ASN A 44 -13.03 -4.01 6.51
C ASN A 44 -14.37 -4.07 7.25
N ALA A 45 -14.66 -5.19 7.93
CA ALA A 45 -15.86 -5.31 8.75
C ALA A 45 -15.88 -4.29 9.89
N TRP A 46 -14.74 -4.11 10.57
CA TRP A 46 -14.58 -3.09 11.60
C TRP A 46 -14.68 -1.66 11.02
N LEU A 47 -14.03 -1.41 9.88
CA LEU A 47 -14.05 -0.11 9.21
C LEU A 47 -15.46 0.29 8.79
N ASN A 48 -16.24 -0.64 8.24
CA ASN A 48 -17.64 -0.41 7.91
C ASN A 48 -18.46 -0.05 9.16
N ASN A 49 -18.24 -0.75 10.28
CA ASN A 49 -18.89 -0.39 11.55
C ASN A 49 -18.48 1.00 12.06
N LEU A 50 -17.21 1.38 11.91
CA LEU A 50 -16.72 2.72 12.24
C LEU A 50 -17.41 3.77 11.36
N VAL A 51 -17.53 3.55 10.06
CA VAL A 51 -18.22 4.45 9.12
C VAL A 51 -19.69 4.63 9.51
N ASP A 52 -20.38 3.56 9.90
CA ASP A 52 -21.77 3.66 10.36
C ASP A 52 -21.90 4.50 11.63
N ARG A 53 -20.96 4.36 12.57
CA ARG A 53 -20.91 5.21 13.78
C ARG A 53 -20.60 6.67 13.46
N ILE A 54 -19.74 6.92 12.47
CA ILE A 54 -19.44 8.28 12.00
C ILE A 54 -20.71 8.93 11.41
N LYS A 55 -21.45 8.21 10.56
CA LYS A 55 -22.70 8.71 9.98
C LYS A 55 -23.77 9.01 11.03
N ALA A 56 -23.77 8.27 12.13
CA ALA A 56 -24.69 8.46 13.25
C ALA A 56 -24.26 9.58 14.22
N GLU A 57 -23.04 10.11 14.11
CA GLU A 57 -22.54 11.18 14.98
C GLU A 57 -22.86 12.56 14.39
N PRO A 58 -23.83 13.31 14.96
CA PRO A 58 -24.30 14.57 14.37
C PRO A 58 -23.23 15.66 14.34
N ASN A 59 -22.20 15.57 15.18
CA ASN A 59 -21.15 16.59 15.27
C ASN A 59 -19.86 16.19 14.54
N TYR A 60 -19.84 15.06 13.84
CA TYR A 60 -18.64 14.60 13.16
C TYR A 60 -18.37 15.41 11.89
N LYS A 61 -17.25 16.12 11.84
CA LYS A 61 -16.82 16.85 10.64
C LYS A 61 -15.93 15.99 9.77
N ARG A 62 -16.38 15.66 8.56
CA ARG A 62 -15.59 14.90 7.58
C ARG A 62 -14.17 15.46 7.48
N ILE A 63 -13.17 14.61 7.70
CA ILE A 63 -11.76 14.91 7.45
C ILE A 63 -11.58 15.06 5.92
N PRO A 64 -10.92 16.12 5.42
CA PRO A 64 -10.79 16.40 3.98
C PRO A 64 -9.74 15.50 3.32
N ILE A 65 -10.06 14.20 3.26
CA ILE A 65 -9.32 13.19 2.51
C ILE A 65 -9.89 13.21 1.09
N ASP A 66 -9.34 14.07 0.23
CA ASP A 66 -9.97 14.43 -1.05
C ASP A 66 -9.22 13.89 -2.26
N THR A 67 -8.03 13.31 -2.06
CA THR A 67 -7.25 12.66 -3.12
C THR A 67 -7.08 11.17 -2.84
N LYS A 68 -6.94 10.37 -3.91
CA LYS A 68 -6.70 8.92 -3.79
C LYS A 68 -5.43 8.61 -3.00
N ALA A 69 -4.38 9.43 -3.15
CA ALA A 69 -3.14 9.26 -2.41
C ALA A 69 -3.32 9.50 -0.90
N GLU A 70 -4.17 10.45 -0.52
CA GLU A 70 -4.51 10.70 0.89
C GLU A 70 -5.38 9.60 1.47
N GLU A 71 -6.33 9.10 0.69
CA GLU A 71 -7.16 7.96 1.06
C GLU A 71 -6.30 6.73 1.32
N ASP A 72 -5.39 6.42 0.40
CA ASP A 72 -4.47 5.29 0.52
C ASP A 72 -3.56 5.42 1.75
N GLN A 73 -2.98 6.59 1.95
CA GLN A 73 -2.11 6.82 3.10
C GLN A 73 -2.87 6.73 4.43
N PHE A 74 -4.09 7.26 4.49
CA PHE A 74 -4.94 7.16 5.66
C PHE A 74 -5.35 5.71 5.94
N LEU A 75 -5.72 4.96 4.89
CA LEU A 75 -6.09 3.55 5.00
C LEU A 75 -4.93 2.72 5.55
N VAL A 76 -3.71 2.94 5.07
CA VAL A 76 -2.51 2.27 5.57
C VAL A 76 -2.28 2.57 7.04
N TRP A 77 -2.31 3.85 7.46
CA TRP A 77 -2.14 4.20 8.87
C TRP A 77 -3.23 3.59 9.75
N LEU A 78 -4.48 3.58 9.28
CA LEU A 78 -5.60 3.02 10.01
C LEU A 78 -5.48 1.50 10.15
N HIS A 79 -5.07 0.81 9.09
CA HIS A 79 -4.81 -0.63 9.09
C HIS A 79 -3.67 -1.01 10.03
N ASP A 80 -2.57 -0.25 10.00
CA ASP A 80 -1.44 -0.46 10.89
C ASP A 80 -1.82 -0.21 12.36
N ALA A 81 -2.66 0.78 12.64
CA ALA A 81 -3.15 1.05 13.99
C ALA A 81 -4.12 -0.03 14.49
N TYR A 82 -5.01 -0.53 13.61
CA TYR A 82 -5.93 -1.62 13.90
C TYR A 82 -5.20 -2.92 14.26
N HIS A 83 -4.10 -3.22 13.56
CA HIS A 83 -3.26 -4.39 13.84
C HIS A 83 -2.17 -4.14 14.89
N HIS A 84 -2.22 -3.00 15.59
CA HIS A 84 -1.23 -2.60 16.61
C HIS A 84 0.23 -2.53 16.11
N ARG A 85 0.45 -2.35 14.81
CA ARG A 85 1.79 -2.13 14.23
C ARG A 85 2.31 -0.73 14.51
N ILE A 86 1.39 0.24 14.63
CA ILE A 86 1.65 1.56 15.21
C ILE A 86 0.74 1.78 16.42
N THR A 87 1.14 2.66 17.33
CA THR A 87 0.30 2.97 18.48
C THR A 87 -0.88 3.86 18.09
N ARG A 88 -1.90 3.88 18.92
CA ARG A 88 -3.04 4.81 18.77
C ARG A 88 -2.58 6.27 18.78
N GLN A 89 -1.54 6.59 19.57
CA GLN A 89 -0.93 7.91 19.64
C GLN A 89 -0.19 8.26 18.34
N ASP A 90 0.54 7.30 17.76
CA ASP A 90 1.24 7.52 16.49
C ASP A 90 0.25 7.76 15.35
N PHE A 91 -0.81 6.96 15.27
CA PHE A 91 -1.90 7.19 14.32
C PHE A 91 -2.49 8.59 14.50
N ALA A 92 -2.83 8.97 15.74
CA ALA A 92 -3.37 10.29 16.03
C ALA A 92 -2.39 11.40 15.60
N ALA A 93 -1.09 11.23 15.87
CA ALA A 93 -0.05 12.20 15.50
C ALA A 93 0.07 12.35 13.98
N HIS A 94 0.08 11.24 13.22
CA HIS A 94 0.11 11.28 11.75
C HIS A 94 -1.09 12.02 11.17
N VAL A 95 -2.30 11.68 11.62
CA VAL A 95 -3.53 12.28 11.08
C VAL A 95 -3.68 13.73 11.52
N ASN A 96 -3.43 14.06 12.80
CA ASN A 96 -3.50 15.44 13.29
C ASN A 96 -2.44 16.35 12.66
N GLY A 97 -1.25 15.82 12.35
CA GLY A 97 -0.21 16.57 11.64
C GLY A 97 -0.64 16.98 10.23
N ARG A 98 -1.46 16.16 9.57
CA ARG A 98 -2.01 16.47 8.23
C ARG A 98 -3.31 17.28 8.28
N TYR A 99 -4.14 17.04 9.28
CA TYR A 99 -5.47 17.64 9.43
C TYR A 99 -5.62 18.34 10.80
N PRO A 100 -4.94 19.47 11.03
CA PRO A 100 -4.81 20.10 12.35
C PRO A 100 -6.09 20.78 12.86
N ASN A 101 -7.22 20.72 12.14
CA ASN A 101 -8.51 21.26 12.59
C ASN A 101 -9.55 20.15 12.87
N HIS A 102 -9.12 18.88 12.88
CA HIS A 102 -9.98 17.70 12.99
C HIS A 102 -9.62 16.81 14.19
N GLN A 103 -9.01 17.35 15.24
CA GLN A 103 -8.56 16.55 16.39
C GLN A 103 -9.69 15.79 17.07
N ASN A 104 -10.90 16.35 17.09
CA ASN A 104 -12.07 15.69 17.68
C ASN A 104 -12.46 14.44 16.87
N GLU A 105 -12.43 14.53 15.54
CA GLU A 105 -12.75 13.41 14.66
C GLU A 105 -11.66 12.35 14.66
N VAL A 106 -10.40 12.76 14.79
CA VAL A 106 -9.28 11.84 15.00
C VAL A 106 -9.42 11.13 16.35
N ALA A 107 -9.72 11.85 17.43
CA ALA A 107 -9.96 11.26 18.75
C ALA A 107 -11.15 10.29 18.74
N PHE A 108 -12.21 10.62 17.99
CA PHE A 108 -13.37 9.73 17.79
C PHE A 108 -12.97 8.41 17.13
N ILE A 109 -12.15 8.45 16.08
CA ILE A 109 -11.64 7.24 15.41
C ILE A 109 -10.75 6.45 16.38
N VAL A 110 -9.81 7.13 17.03
CA VAL A 110 -8.84 6.53 17.95
C VAL A 110 -9.51 5.80 19.11
N SER A 111 -10.59 6.34 19.67
CA SER A 111 -11.31 5.72 20.78
C SER A 111 -12.06 4.43 20.38
N ARG A 112 -12.11 4.11 19.08
CA ARG A 112 -12.80 2.94 18.50
C ARG A 112 -11.84 1.95 17.85
N LEU A 113 -10.54 2.26 17.84
CA LEU A 113 -9.50 1.28 17.50
C LEU A 113 -9.55 0.13 18.52
N PRO A 114 -9.35 -1.12 18.07
CA PRO A 114 -9.23 -2.27 18.95
C PRO A 114 -8.07 -2.10 19.95
#